data_AF-A0A2A7HUE9-F1
#
_entry.id   AF-A0A2A7HUE9-F1
#
_cell.length_a   1.000
_cell.length_b   1.000
_cell.length_c   1.000
_cell.angle_alpha   90.00
_cell.angle_beta   90.00
_cell.angle_gamma   90.00
#
_symmetry.space_group_name_H-M   'P 1'
#
loop_
_entity.id
_entity.type
_entity.pdbx_description
1 polymer ?
#
loop_
_entity_poly.entity_id
_entity_poly.type
_entity_poly.pdbx_seq_one_letter_code
_entity_poly.pdbx_strand_id
1 'polypeptide(L)'
;MGFKYGVEVSPEQLTVISKNFTGRRKAYKDEESNIYLDCKHCGIAPIENFGSDRRGFVGRRAECTLCRRRTNGHKILNTKVKIIVEEVEIEVTINNVTQAGRKSYIDKYETIYLDCTKCGFIGTLNDFYFDSKSLYDKHSHCKSCVDESNRKWEGENKEHSIQIQKDYYRNNLEAIRKSRKEYRNRNQEKIKLARKKYLRDNKEKIYWKKKKDRELYPKKEKTRIENWIKKNPEKYKLLSQRRLARQKMLPDTLTEEQLITVMEKYNSSCCLTGNKEDVTIDHVVPLFTGHGGTIYENVLPLTRKLNSSKQEKNIFEWAELLHEYYGFTMDRFYEVIREVAERNNMTIEEYKTYYYSCFENCKSINMEVLNKGNTASKEAVDKAIKLYVESDLSITEILEVTYITRGQLYCHLKRCNIERNRRENPEKYYKKGKEKQLSLDSLI
;
A
#
# COMPACT_ATOMS: atom_id res chain seq x y z
N MET A 1 24.64 42.67 -55.34
CA MET A 1 24.54 41.42 -56.11
C MET A 1 25.10 40.26 -55.27
N GLY A 2 24.23 39.39 -54.74
CA GLY A 2 24.51 37.96 -54.62
C GLY A 2 25.30 37.39 -53.42
N PHE A 3 25.02 37.75 -52.17
CA PHE A 3 25.34 36.86 -51.03
C PHE A 3 24.29 35.75 -50.95
N LYS A 4 24.61 34.59 -51.53
CA LYS A 4 23.82 33.37 -51.33
C LYS A 4 24.74 32.26 -50.81
N TYR A 5 24.83 32.25 -49.48
CA TYR A 5 25.16 31.14 -48.58
C TYR A 5 26.64 30.85 -48.32
N GLY A 6 27.04 31.12 -47.07
CA GLY A 6 28.20 30.54 -46.41
C GLY A 6 29.19 31.58 -45.89
N VAL A 7 28.93 32.06 -44.67
CA VAL A 7 29.66 33.07 -43.87
C VAL A 7 29.13 34.50 -44.08
N GLU A 8 28.69 35.13 -42.98
CA GLU A 8 28.34 36.56 -42.87
C GLU A 8 29.61 37.42 -42.82
N VAL A 9 30.52 37.25 -43.77
CA VAL A 9 31.68 38.15 -43.87
C VAL A 9 31.50 38.98 -45.13
N SER A 10 31.38 40.30 -44.95
CA SER A 10 31.28 41.22 -46.08
C SER A 10 32.59 41.15 -46.89
N PRO A 11 32.57 41.15 -48.24
CA PRO A 11 33.78 41.20 -49.07
C PRO A 11 34.70 42.37 -48.74
N GLU A 12 34.15 43.45 -48.20
CA GLU A 12 34.89 44.63 -47.77
C GLU A 12 35.82 44.32 -46.58
N GLN A 13 35.56 43.25 -45.83
CA GLN A 13 36.34 42.82 -44.66
C GLN A 13 37.40 41.76 -45.00
N LEU A 14 37.58 41.44 -46.29
CA LEU A 14 38.43 40.34 -46.75
C LEU A 14 39.56 40.84 -47.64
N THR A 15 40.80 40.53 -47.27
CA THR A 15 41.98 40.87 -48.07
C THR A 15 42.31 39.73 -49.03
N VAL A 16 42.47 40.03 -50.33
CA VAL A 16 42.84 39.02 -51.34
C VAL A 16 44.32 38.64 -51.17
N ILE A 17 44.57 37.37 -50.84
CA ILE A 17 45.93 36.83 -50.62
C ILE A 17 46.51 36.11 -51.84
N SER A 18 45.67 35.61 -52.75
CA SER A 18 46.14 34.93 -53.97
C SER A 18 45.06 34.93 -55.05
N LYS A 19 45.46 34.76 -56.31
CA LYS A 19 44.57 34.59 -57.47
C LYS A 19 45.01 33.39 -58.30
N ASN A 20 44.06 32.69 -58.90
CA ASN A 20 44.37 31.63 -59.86
C ASN A 20 44.97 32.22 -61.16
N PHE A 21 45.52 31.38 -62.04
CA PHE A 21 46.15 31.80 -63.30
C PHE A 21 45.28 32.71 -64.17
N THR A 22 43.96 32.48 -64.20
CA THR A 22 43.01 33.29 -64.98
C THR A 22 42.51 34.55 -64.25
N GLY A 23 42.94 34.78 -63.01
CA GLY A 23 42.48 35.89 -62.15
C GLY A 23 41.02 35.83 -61.70
N ARG A 24 40.27 34.78 -62.07
CA ARG A 24 38.81 34.64 -61.84
C ARG A 24 38.45 34.10 -60.47
N ARG A 25 39.35 33.33 -59.85
CA ARG A 25 39.16 32.80 -58.49
C ARG A 25 40.22 33.39 -57.57
N LYS A 26 39.78 33.84 -56.41
CA LYS A 26 40.59 34.49 -55.40
C LYS A 26 40.58 33.67 -54.11
N ALA A 27 41.69 33.78 -53.39
CA ALA A 27 41.81 33.39 -52.01
C ALA A 27 41.84 34.65 -51.14
N TYR A 28 41.17 34.60 -50.00
CA TYR A 28 40.98 35.72 -49.11
C TYR A 28 41.43 35.37 -47.69
N LYS A 29 41.73 36.40 -46.90
CA LYS A 29 42.06 36.30 -45.50
C LYS A 29 41.32 37.39 -44.71
N ASP A 30 40.76 37.04 -43.56
CA ASP A 30 40.17 38.01 -42.61
C ASP A 30 41.20 38.51 -41.58
N GLU A 31 40.78 39.42 -40.70
CA GLU A 31 41.61 40.00 -39.64
C GLU A 31 42.11 38.94 -38.63
N GLU A 32 41.30 37.90 -38.40
CA GLU A 32 41.62 36.76 -37.52
C GLU A 32 42.49 35.70 -38.20
N SER A 33 42.94 35.94 -39.43
CA SER A 33 43.76 35.05 -40.23
C SER A 33 43.10 33.77 -40.77
N ASN A 34 41.77 33.69 -40.77
CA ASN A 34 41.04 32.61 -41.43
C ASN A 34 41.09 32.78 -42.95
N ILE A 35 41.13 31.65 -43.68
CA ILE A 35 41.30 31.63 -45.14
C ILE A 35 39.99 31.25 -45.85
N TYR A 36 39.63 32.00 -46.88
CA TYR A 36 38.44 31.77 -47.71
C TYR A 36 38.81 31.65 -49.19
N LEU A 37 37.97 30.99 -49.98
CA LEU A 37 38.15 30.78 -51.42
C LEU A 37 36.86 31.05 -52.19
N ASP A 38 37.01 31.52 -53.44
CA ASP A 38 35.90 31.60 -54.39
C ASP A 38 35.41 30.21 -54.80
N CYS A 39 34.16 29.89 -54.48
CA CYS A 39 33.40 28.79 -55.03
C CYS A 39 32.76 29.20 -56.37
N LYS A 40 32.85 28.32 -57.38
CA LYS A 40 32.19 28.52 -58.69
C LYS A 40 30.65 28.59 -58.64
N HIS A 41 30.02 28.36 -57.49
CA HIS A 41 28.56 28.28 -57.34
C HIS A 41 27.97 29.21 -56.28
N CYS A 42 28.57 29.30 -55.08
CA CYS A 42 28.02 30.08 -53.96
C CYS A 42 28.80 31.36 -53.62
N GLY A 43 29.84 31.71 -54.39
CA GLY A 43 30.71 32.84 -54.04
C GLY A 43 31.76 32.44 -53.01
N ILE A 44 32.07 33.30 -52.05
CA ILE A 44 33.16 33.09 -51.08
C ILE A 44 32.75 32.05 -50.03
N ALA A 45 33.63 31.10 -49.72
CA ALA A 45 33.43 30.13 -48.64
C ALA A 45 34.75 29.79 -47.91
N PRO A 46 34.72 29.30 -46.66
CA PRO A 46 35.91 28.92 -45.91
C PRO A 46 36.71 27.81 -46.62
N ILE A 47 38.05 27.85 -46.55
CA ILE A 47 38.93 26.88 -47.25
C ILE A 47 38.69 25.43 -46.82
N GLU A 48 38.32 25.20 -45.56
CA GLU A 48 37.94 23.91 -44.99
C GLU A 48 36.73 23.28 -45.70
N ASN A 49 35.86 24.11 -46.27
CA ASN A 49 34.71 23.67 -47.04
C ASN A 49 35.08 23.27 -48.47
N PHE A 50 36.35 23.20 -48.85
CA PHE A 50 36.79 22.69 -50.15
C PHE A 50 37.55 21.38 -50.01
N GLY A 51 37.12 20.35 -50.74
CA GLY A 51 37.88 19.10 -50.82
C GLY A 51 39.24 19.31 -51.49
N SER A 52 40.21 18.45 -51.17
CA SER A 52 41.53 18.45 -51.80
C SER A 52 41.44 18.09 -53.29
N ASP A 53 42.26 18.78 -54.09
CA ASP A 53 42.52 18.49 -55.50
C ASP A 53 43.91 19.01 -55.87
N ARG A 54 44.84 18.10 -56.20
CA ARG A 54 46.23 18.45 -56.51
C ARG A 54 46.37 19.38 -57.72
N ARG A 55 45.37 19.40 -58.61
CA ARG A 55 45.34 20.28 -59.80
C ARG A 55 44.52 21.55 -59.56
N GLY A 56 43.91 21.68 -58.38
CA GLY A 56 43.05 22.80 -58.02
C GLY A 56 43.83 24.01 -57.53
N PHE A 57 43.22 25.19 -57.65
CA PHE A 57 43.76 26.43 -57.08
C PHE A 57 43.97 26.26 -55.56
N VAL A 58 45.17 26.60 -55.07
CA VAL A 58 45.64 26.35 -53.70
C VAL A 58 45.48 24.90 -53.20
N GLY A 59 45.53 23.91 -54.12
CA GLY A 59 45.36 22.49 -53.79
C GLY A 59 43.92 22.10 -53.43
N ARG A 60 42.94 22.96 -53.77
CA ARG A 60 41.53 22.81 -53.43
C ARG A 60 40.64 22.85 -54.67
N ARG A 61 39.52 22.14 -54.60
CA ARG A 61 38.51 22.05 -55.69
C ARG A 61 37.91 23.41 -56.06
N ALA A 62 37.28 23.46 -57.23
CA ALA A 62 36.57 24.64 -57.71
C ALA A 62 35.22 24.90 -57.03
N GLU A 63 34.57 23.84 -56.58
CA GLU A 63 33.32 23.86 -55.82
C GLU A 63 33.58 23.50 -54.36
N CYS A 64 32.87 24.16 -53.43
CA CYS A 64 32.86 23.77 -52.03
C CYS A 64 32.08 22.45 -51.87
N THR A 65 32.30 21.75 -50.77
CA THR A 65 31.69 20.46 -50.43
C THR A 65 30.17 20.56 -50.35
N LEU A 66 29.63 21.69 -49.87
CA LEU A 66 28.19 21.96 -49.82
C LEU A 66 27.59 22.07 -51.22
N CYS A 67 28.18 22.89 -52.10
CA CYS A 67 27.74 23.01 -53.50
C CYS A 67 27.91 21.68 -54.23
N ARG A 68 29.01 20.96 -54.02
CA ARG A 68 29.23 19.64 -54.63
C ARG A 68 28.19 18.60 -54.19
N ARG A 69 27.87 18.54 -52.89
CA ARG A 69 26.80 17.68 -52.35
C ARG A 69 25.46 18.04 -52.95
N ARG A 70 25.15 19.33 -53.08
CA ARG A 70 23.93 19.82 -53.73
C ARG A 70 23.87 19.43 -55.21
N THR A 71 24.95 19.64 -55.98
CA THR A 71 25.00 19.26 -57.39
C THR A 71 24.87 17.76 -57.58
N ASN A 72 25.48 16.94 -56.71
CA ASN A 72 25.34 15.49 -56.76
C ASN A 72 23.98 15.00 -56.25
N GLY A 73 23.37 15.69 -55.29
CA GLY A 73 22.01 15.41 -54.81
C GLY A 73 20.95 15.74 -55.87
N HIS A 74 21.11 16.84 -56.61
CA HIS A 74 20.21 17.17 -57.73
C HIS A 74 20.30 16.17 -58.88
N LYS A 75 21.45 15.50 -59.08
CA LYS A 75 21.60 14.46 -60.12
C LYS A 75 20.78 13.20 -59.85
N ILE A 76 20.35 12.96 -58.60
CA ILE A 76 19.57 11.77 -58.21
C ILE A 76 18.09 12.09 -57.96
N LEU A 77 17.68 13.37 -58.04
CA LEU A 77 16.26 13.73 -57.97
C LEU A 77 15.53 13.13 -59.17
N ASN A 78 14.28 12.73 -58.95
CA ASN A 78 13.43 12.06 -59.94
C ASN A 78 13.93 10.67 -60.39
N THR A 79 14.97 10.13 -59.74
CA THR A 79 15.38 8.74 -59.95
C THR A 79 14.39 7.82 -59.25
N LYS A 80 13.88 6.84 -60.00
CA LYS A 80 13.06 5.74 -59.48
C LYS A 80 13.96 4.70 -58.81
N VAL A 81 13.62 4.33 -57.60
CA VAL A 81 14.31 3.31 -56.82
C VAL A 81 13.29 2.37 -56.21
N LYS A 82 13.67 1.11 -56.02
CA LYS A 82 12.86 0.15 -55.30
C LYS A 82 13.29 0.13 -53.83
N ILE A 83 12.33 0.24 -52.93
CA ILE A 83 12.54 0.16 -51.49
C ILE A 83 11.66 -0.94 -50.90
N ILE A 84 12.07 -1.50 -49.77
CA ILE A 84 11.28 -2.48 -49.03
C ILE A 84 10.63 -1.76 -47.85
N VAL A 85 9.30 -1.76 -47.82
CA VAL A 85 8.49 -1.23 -46.71
C VAL A 85 7.56 -2.35 -46.26
N GLU A 86 7.62 -2.71 -44.97
CA GLU A 86 6.79 -3.79 -44.39
C GLU A 86 6.87 -5.11 -45.20
N GLU A 87 8.08 -5.50 -45.60
CA GLU A 87 8.36 -6.72 -46.39
C GLU A 87 7.83 -6.70 -47.84
N VAL A 88 7.28 -5.56 -48.30
CA VAL A 88 6.80 -5.37 -49.67
C VAL A 88 7.76 -4.48 -50.44
N GLU A 89 8.17 -4.92 -51.64
CA GLU A 89 8.97 -4.11 -52.56
C GLU A 89 8.07 -3.09 -53.28
N ILE A 90 8.34 -1.81 -53.09
CA ILE A 90 7.60 -0.71 -53.74
C ILE A 90 8.56 0.18 -54.55
N GLU A 91 8.07 0.68 -55.69
CA GLU A 91 8.80 1.66 -56.50
C GLU A 91 8.47 3.07 -56.01
N VAL A 92 9.51 3.82 -55.66
CA VAL A 92 9.41 5.21 -55.18
C VAL A 92 10.37 6.11 -55.96
N THR A 93 10.05 7.39 -56.01
CA THR A 93 10.87 8.41 -56.67
C THR A 93 11.52 9.29 -55.62
N ILE A 94 12.81 9.60 -55.77
CA ILE A 94 13.50 10.53 -54.87
C ILE A 94 12.94 11.94 -55.11
N ASN A 95 12.23 12.45 -54.11
CA ASN A 95 11.49 13.71 -54.16
C ASN A 95 12.33 14.90 -53.66
N ASN A 96 13.09 14.70 -52.58
CA ASN A 96 13.93 15.76 -52.01
C ASN A 96 15.21 15.18 -51.41
N VAL A 97 16.27 15.98 -51.39
CA VAL A 97 17.54 15.66 -50.74
C VAL A 97 18.02 16.89 -49.99
N THR A 98 18.11 16.78 -48.67
CA THR A 98 18.65 17.85 -47.81
C THR A 98 20.15 18.05 -48.04
N GLN A 99 20.70 19.18 -47.60
CA GLN A 99 22.15 19.44 -47.68
C GLN A 99 23.00 18.41 -46.91
N ALA A 100 22.44 17.81 -45.86
CA ALA A 100 23.05 16.75 -45.07
C ALA A 100 22.95 15.36 -45.76
N GLY A 101 22.28 15.27 -46.91
CA GLY A 101 22.14 14.04 -47.68
C GLY A 101 20.94 13.17 -47.31
N ARG A 102 20.12 13.58 -46.34
CA ARG A 102 18.82 12.93 -46.02
C ARG A 102 17.86 13.04 -47.19
N LYS A 103 17.24 11.93 -47.58
CA LYS A 103 16.36 11.83 -48.74
C LYS A 103 14.90 11.67 -48.32
N SER A 104 14.00 12.25 -49.10
CA SER A 104 12.60 11.86 -49.11
C SER A 104 12.25 11.17 -50.42
N TYR A 105 11.29 10.26 -50.31
CA TYR A 105 10.78 9.47 -51.42
C TYR A 105 9.27 9.67 -51.51
N ILE A 106 8.73 9.60 -52.72
CA ILE A 106 7.29 9.65 -52.98
C ILE A 106 6.89 8.49 -53.88
N ASP A 107 5.80 7.79 -53.52
CA ASP A 107 5.24 6.73 -54.36
C ASP A 107 4.22 7.27 -55.37
N LYS A 108 3.60 6.37 -56.14
CA LYS A 108 2.54 6.72 -57.11
C LYS A 108 1.23 7.19 -56.47
N TYR A 109 1.08 7.05 -55.15
CA TYR A 109 -0.09 7.46 -54.37
C TYR A 109 0.19 8.73 -53.54
N GLU A 110 1.30 9.42 -53.81
CA GLU A 110 1.75 10.61 -53.09
C GLU A 110 2.13 10.38 -51.62
N THR A 111 2.35 9.13 -51.21
CA THR A 111 2.85 8.77 -49.87
C THR A 111 4.31 9.17 -49.74
N ILE A 112 4.64 9.90 -48.66
CA ILE A 112 6.00 10.38 -48.39
C ILE A 112 6.73 9.43 -47.43
N TYR A 113 7.94 9.03 -47.84
CA TYR A 113 8.87 8.24 -47.04
C TYR A 113 10.14 9.02 -46.77
N LEU A 114 10.78 8.77 -45.63
CA LEU A 114 12.03 9.40 -45.22
C LEU A 114 13.05 8.34 -44.86
N ASP A 115 14.31 8.60 -45.18
CA ASP A 115 15.42 7.80 -44.66
C ASP A 115 15.86 8.27 -43.27
N CYS A 116 16.30 7.29 -42.48
CA CYS A 116 16.97 7.50 -41.22
C CYS A 116 18.47 7.69 -41.47
N THR A 117 19.01 8.84 -41.05
CA THR A 117 20.44 9.13 -41.23
C THR A 117 21.38 8.32 -40.32
N LYS A 118 20.84 7.58 -39.33
CA LYS A 118 21.61 6.73 -38.40
C LYS A 118 21.69 5.27 -38.88
N CYS A 119 20.56 4.65 -39.23
CA CYS A 119 20.52 3.23 -39.58
C CYS A 119 20.17 2.95 -41.05
N GLY A 120 19.85 3.98 -41.86
CA GLY A 120 19.47 3.81 -43.27
C GLY A 120 18.05 3.30 -43.50
N PHE A 121 17.28 3.00 -42.44
CA PHE A 121 15.87 2.60 -42.54
C PHE A 121 15.06 3.65 -43.29
N ILE A 122 14.23 3.21 -44.25
CA ILE A 122 13.28 4.06 -44.97
C ILE A 122 11.89 3.73 -44.46
N GLY A 123 11.21 4.74 -43.92
CA GLY A 123 9.88 4.58 -43.32
C GLY A 123 8.97 5.75 -43.62
N THR A 124 7.72 5.61 -43.21
CA THR A 124 6.72 6.67 -43.30
C THR A 124 7.01 7.80 -42.32
N LEU A 125 6.32 8.94 -42.45
CA LEU A 125 6.40 10.04 -41.49
C LEU A 125 6.06 9.64 -40.04
N ASN A 126 5.35 8.54 -39.82
CA ASN A 126 4.99 8.04 -38.49
C ASN A 126 6.14 7.32 -37.79
N ASP A 127 7.15 6.87 -38.53
CA ASP A 127 8.31 6.16 -38.00
C ASP A 127 9.36 7.11 -37.40
N PHE A 128 9.09 8.42 -37.44
CA PHE A 128 9.96 9.49 -36.96
C PHE A 128 9.22 10.37 -35.95
N TYR A 129 9.96 10.84 -34.93
CA TYR A 129 9.45 11.83 -33.99
C TYR A 129 9.27 13.19 -34.65
N PHE A 130 8.41 14.04 -34.09
CA PHE A 130 8.23 15.42 -34.56
C PHE A 130 9.46 16.27 -34.24
N ASP A 131 9.93 17.03 -35.22
CA ASP A 131 10.98 18.03 -35.09
C ASP A 131 10.79 19.13 -36.15
N SER A 132 10.29 20.28 -35.70
CA SER A 132 9.93 21.43 -36.55
C SER A 132 11.10 22.06 -37.31
N LYS A 133 12.34 21.65 -37.03
CA LYS A 133 13.54 22.15 -37.73
C LYS A 133 14.04 21.22 -38.83
N SER A 134 13.42 20.04 -38.95
CA SER A 134 13.86 18.99 -39.87
C SER A 134 12.93 18.83 -41.06
N LEU A 135 13.39 18.10 -42.08
CA LEU A 135 12.61 17.82 -43.30
C LEU A 135 11.24 17.17 -42.94
N TYR A 136 10.14 17.77 -43.42
CA TYR A 136 8.75 17.42 -43.09
C TYR A 136 8.39 17.44 -41.60
N ASP A 137 9.04 18.29 -40.81
CA ASP A 137 8.85 18.35 -39.36
C ASP A 137 9.12 17.02 -38.66
N LYS A 138 10.00 16.20 -39.24
CA LYS A 138 10.36 14.88 -38.71
C LYS A 138 11.82 14.77 -38.38
N HIS A 139 12.12 14.25 -37.20
CA HIS A 139 13.47 13.99 -36.73
C HIS A 139 14.28 13.15 -37.73
N SER A 140 15.59 13.40 -37.85
CA SER A 140 16.48 12.72 -38.82
C SER A 140 16.71 11.23 -38.52
N HIS A 141 16.53 10.84 -37.26
CA HIS A 141 16.59 9.45 -36.81
C HIS A 141 15.20 8.88 -36.59
N CYS A 142 14.99 7.61 -36.95
CA CYS A 142 13.74 6.90 -36.69
C CYS A 142 13.53 6.70 -35.18
N LYS A 143 12.28 6.42 -34.77
CA LYS A 143 11.89 6.24 -33.38
C LYS A 143 12.75 5.22 -32.65
N SER A 144 12.99 4.05 -33.26
CA SER A 144 13.82 3.00 -32.65
C SER A 144 15.24 3.46 -32.34
N CYS A 145 15.84 4.21 -33.26
CA CYS A 145 17.17 4.79 -33.11
C CYS A 145 17.26 5.85 -32.01
N VAL A 146 16.20 6.66 -31.85
CA VAL A 146 16.09 7.68 -30.79
C VAL A 146 15.84 7.01 -29.44
N ASP A 147 14.93 6.03 -29.39
CA ASP A 147 14.56 5.31 -28.16
C ASP A 147 15.74 4.52 -27.61
N GLU A 148 16.53 3.89 -28.47
CA GLU A 148 17.77 3.22 -28.08
C GLU A 148 18.78 4.20 -27.45
N SER A 149 18.99 5.36 -28.10
CA SER A 149 19.86 6.41 -27.57
C SER A 149 19.36 6.94 -26.23
N ASN A 150 18.05 7.14 -26.07
CA ASN A 150 17.43 7.56 -24.82
C ASN A 150 17.60 6.52 -23.72
N ARG A 151 17.35 5.23 -24.00
CA ARG A 151 17.56 4.14 -23.04
C ARG A 151 19.00 4.06 -22.56
N LYS A 152 19.97 4.22 -23.46
CA LYS A 152 21.39 4.25 -23.10
C LYS A 152 21.70 5.43 -22.18
N TRP A 153 21.22 6.62 -22.55
CA TRP A 153 21.40 7.82 -21.74
C TRP A 153 20.75 7.70 -20.35
N GLU A 154 19.53 7.15 -20.26
CA GLU A 154 18.83 6.88 -18.99
C GLU A 154 19.58 5.89 -18.12
N GLY A 155 20.17 4.84 -18.71
CA GLY A 155 20.99 3.86 -18.00
C GLY A 155 22.27 4.48 -17.42
N GLU A 156 23.01 5.23 -18.24
CA GLU A 156 24.26 5.88 -17.86
C GLU A 156 24.05 7.04 -16.87
N ASN A 157 22.91 7.73 -16.92
CA ASN A 157 22.61 8.90 -16.09
C ASN A 157 21.58 8.63 -14.98
N LYS A 158 21.25 7.35 -14.73
CA LYS A 158 20.24 6.95 -13.74
C LYS A 158 20.55 7.49 -12.35
N GLU A 159 21.79 7.34 -11.90
CA GLU A 159 22.23 7.80 -10.58
C GLU A 159 22.18 9.31 -10.46
N HIS A 160 22.63 10.01 -11.50
CA HIS A 160 22.58 11.46 -11.56
C HIS A 160 21.13 11.99 -11.50
N SER A 161 20.18 11.35 -12.20
CA SER A 161 18.77 11.70 -12.14
C SER A 161 18.15 11.47 -10.76
N ILE A 162 18.46 10.33 -10.13
CA ILE A 162 18.04 10.03 -8.74
C ILE A 162 18.60 11.08 -7.79
N GLN A 163 19.86 11.49 -7.98
CA GLN A 163 20.52 12.48 -7.13
C GLN A 163 19.87 13.86 -7.28
N ILE A 164 19.61 14.32 -8.51
CA ILE A 164 18.84 15.54 -8.78
C ILE A 164 17.47 15.50 -8.09
N GLN A 165 16.76 14.37 -8.18
CA GLN A 165 15.43 14.23 -7.55
C GLN A 165 15.53 14.29 -6.02
N LYS A 166 16.55 13.67 -5.42
CA LYS A 166 16.82 13.75 -3.99
C LYS A 166 17.13 15.18 -3.56
N ASP A 167 17.99 15.88 -4.29
CA ASP A 167 18.39 17.25 -3.97
C ASP A 167 17.22 18.23 -4.16
N TYR A 168 16.41 18.05 -5.20
CA TYR A 168 15.15 18.77 -5.35
C TYR A 168 14.23 18.56 -4.14
N TYR A 169 14.02 17.30 -3.72
CA TYR A 169 13.14 17.00 -2.58
C TYR A 169 13.70 17.54 -1.27
N ARG A 170 15.03 17.48 -1.08
CA ARG A 170 15.72 18.04 0.10
C ARG A 170 15.54 19.55 0.16
N ASN A 171 15.81 20.24 -0.94
CA ASN A 171 15.77 21.70 -1.01
C ASN A 171 14.35 22.26 -1.00
N ASN A 172 13.34 21.47 -1.39
CA ASN A 172 11.94 21.88 -1.45
C ASN A 172 11.05 21.19 -0.39
N LEU A 173 11.64 20.54 0.61
CA LEU A 173 10.92 19.70 1.57
C LEU A 173 9.78 20.45 2.26
N GLU A 174 10.02 21.69 2.68
CA GLU A 174 9.06 22.51 3.39
C GLU A 174 7.90 22.95 2.49
N ALA A 175 8.22 23.44 1.28
CA ALA A 175 7.22 23.82 0.28
C ALA A 175 6.34 22.63 -0.11
N ILE A 176 6.93 21.45 -0.30
CA ILE A 176 6.23 20.20 -0.59
C ILE A 176 5.31 19.81 0.57
N ARG A 177 5.80 19.88 1.83
CA ARG A 177 4.99 19.59 3.02
C ARG A 177 3.81 20.55 3.16
N LYS A 178 4.04 21.84 2.95
CA LYS A 178 3.00 22.89 2.98
C LYS A 178 1.93 22.63 1.93
N SER A 179 2.33 22.46 0.66
CA SER A 179 1.41 22.14 -0.44
C SER A 179 0.61 20.86 -0.20
N ARG A 180 1.26 19.78 0.30
CA ARG A 180 0.56 18.53 0.67
C ARG A 180 -0.41 18.71 1.82
N LYS A 181 -0.13 19.60 2.78
CA LYS A 181 -1.05 19.93 3.88
C LYS A 181 -2.27 20.69 3.32
N GLU A 182 -2.05 21.71 2.51
CA GLU A 182 -3.11 22.48 1.85
C GLU A 182 -3.99 21.60 0.95
N TYR A 183 -3.39 20.69 0.18
CA TYR A 183 -4.13 19.72 -0.61
C TYR A 183 -5.00 18.81 0.26
N ARG A 184 -4.45 18.26 1.35
CA ARG A 184 -5.20 17.40 2.29
C ARG A 184 -6.37 18.15 2.93
N ASN A 185 -6.17 19.41 3.29
CA ASN A 185 -7.21 20.25 3.89
C ASN A 185 -8.32 20.54 2.88
N ARG A 186 -7.98 21.01 1.68
CA ARG A 186 -8.97 21.32 0.62
C ARG A 186 -9.71 20.09 0.11
N ASN A 187 -9.10 18.90 0.17
CA ASN A 187 -9.67 17.66 -0.34
C ASN A 187 -10.08 16.68 0.77
N GLN A 188 -10.29 17.17 2.01
CA GLN A 188 -10.52 16.31 3.17
C GLN A 188 -11.68 15.33 2.95
N GLU A 189 -12.81 15.82 2.46
CA GLU A 189 -13.99 14.98 2.20
C GLU A 189 -13.78 13.98 1.08
N LYS A 190 -13.13 14.39 -0.02
CA LYS A 190 -12.77 13.49 -1.12
C LYS A 190 -11.85 12.35 -0.63
N ILE A 191 -10.87 12.67 0.22
CA ILE A 191 -9.96 11.69 0.82
C ILE A 191 -10.72 10.76 1.77
N LYS A 192 -11.63 11.29 2.62
CA LYS A 192 -12.46 10.48 3.51
C LYS A 192 -13.33 9.49 2.72
N LEU A 193 -13.99 9.96 1.66
CA LEU A 193 -14.85 9.13 0.80
C LEU A 193 -14.04 8.05 0.08
N ALA A 194 -12.90 8.41 -0.52
CA ALA A 194 -12.00 7.45 -1.16
C ALA A 194 -11.50 6.40 -0.17
N ARG A 195 -11.16 6.80 1.07
CA ARG A 195 -10.76 5.89 2.13
C ARG A 195 -11.89 4.96 2.55
N LYS A 196 -13.12 5.47 2.71
CA LYS A 196 -14.30 4.63 3.00
C LYS A 196 -14.54 3.60 1.90
N LYS A 197 -14.49 4.02 0.64
CA LYS A 197 -14.61 3.14 -0.53
C LYS A 197 -13.52 2.06 -0.51
N TYR A 198 -12.26 2.45 -0.35
CA TYR A 198 -11.15 1.50 -0.26
C TYR A 198 -11.33 0.47 0.87
N LEU A 199 -11.73 0.90 2.07
CA LEU A 199 -11.98 0.02 3.21
C LEU A 199 -13.14 -0.96 2.95
N ARG A 200 -14.19 -0.51 2.26
CA ARG A 200 -15.32 -1.34 1.87
C ARG A 200 -14.88 -2.39 0.85
N ASP A 201 -14.27 -1.94 -0.24
CA ASP A 201 -13.91 -2.79 -1.38
C ASP A 201 -12.76 -3.76 -1.05
N ASN A 202 -11.90 -3.42 -0.09
CA ASN A 202 -10.74 -4.22 0.30
C ASN A 202 -10.89 -4.85 1.70
N LYS A 203 -12.11 -4.96 2.23
CA LYS A 203 -12.37 -5.47 3.59
C LYS A 203 -11.70 -6.83 3.83
N GLU A 204 -11.85 -7.75 2.88
CA GLU A 204 -11.30 -9.10 2.95
C GLU A 204 -9.77 -9.11 2.85
N LYS A 205 -9.20 -8.37 1.89
CA LYS A 205 -7.75 -8.21 1.74
C LYS A 205 -7.09 -7.67 3.01
N ILE A 206 -7.73 -6.68 3.66
CA ILE A 206 -7.28 -6.11 4.93
C ILE A 206 -7.36 -7.15 6.05
N TYR A 207 -8.43 -7.96 6.10
CA TYR A 207 -8.59 -9.02 7.08
C TYR A 207 -7.48 -10.06 6.97
N TRP A 208 -7.26 -10.62 5.78
CA TRP A 208 -6.24 -11.66 5.56
C TRP A 208 -4.82 -11.15 5.83
N LYS A 209 -4.53 -9.90 5.44
CA LYS A 209 -3.25 -9.27 5.79
C LYS A 209 -3.06 -9.20 7.31
N LYS A 210 -4.06 -8.72 8.05
CA LYS A 210 -3.99 -8.65 9.52
C LYS A 210 -3.87 -10.03 10.15
N LYS A 211 -4.55 -11.05 9.62
CA LYS A 211 -4.44 -12.44 10.09
C LYS A 211 -3.02 -12.96 9.91
N LYS A 212 -2.46 -12.83 8.70
CA LYS A 212 -1.08 -13.20 8.39
C LYS A 212 -0.06 -12.47 9.27
N ASP A 213 -0.24 -11.16 9.48
CA ASP A 213 0.65 -10.39 10.35
C ASP A 213 0.63 -10.89 11.82
N ARG A 214 -0.54 -11.31 12.32
CA ARG A 214 -0.68 -11.90 13.68
C ARG A 214 0.00 -13.26 13.80
N GLU A 215 -0.12 -14.09 12.76
CA GLU A 215 0.50 -15.42 12.68
C GLU A 215 2.02 -15.33 12.56
N LEU A 216 2.52 -14.38 11.75
CA LEU A 216 3.95 -14.19 11.50
C LEU A 216 4.66 -13.48 12.66
N TYR A 217 3.97 -12.57 13.36
CA TYR A 217 4.54 -11.75 14.43
C TYR A 217 3.74 -11.79 15.74
N PRO A 218 3.52 -12.96 16.36
CA PRO A 218 2.66 -13.10 17.54
C PRO A 218 3.17 -12.30 18.75
N LYS A 219 4.50 -12.24 18.94
CA LYS A 219 5.11 -11.43 20.03
C LYS A 219 4.79 -9.94 19.89
N LYS A 220 4.82 -9.40 18.67
CA LYS A 220 4.52 -7.99 18.40
C LYS A 220 3.08 -7.64 18.73
N GLU A 221 2.14 -8.53 18.40
CA GLU A 221 0.72 -8.33 18.72
C GLU A 221 0.48 -8.41 20.23
N LYS A 222 1.10 -9.37 20.92
CA LYS A 222 1.05 -9.49 22.38
C LYS A 222 1.54 -8.20 23.05
N THR A 223 2.73 -7.72 22.69
CA THR A 223 3.30 -6.47 23.22
C THR A 223 2.40 -5.26 22.92
N ARG A 224 1.78 -5.20 21.74
CA ARG A 224 0.83 -4.14 21.40
C ARG A 224 -0.39 -4.14 22.33
N ILE A 225 -0.94 -5.31 22.62
CA ILE A 225 -2.09 -5.47 23.52
C ILE A 225 -1.69 -5.12 24.96
N GLU A 226 -0.57 -5.64 25.45
CA GLU A 226 -0.04 -5.33 26.80
C GLU A 226 0.18 -3.82 26.97
N ASN A 227 0.79 -3.17 25.99
CA ASN A 227 0.99 -1.72 26.01
C ASN A 227 -0.33 -0.95 25.99
N TRP A 228 -1.34 -1.44 25.27
CA TRP A 228 -2.66 -0.81 25.25
C TRP A 228 -3.37 -0.96 26.62
N ILE A 229 -3.31 -2.15 27.23
CA ILE A 229 -3.87 -2.41 28.56
C ILE A 229 -3.18 -1.53 29.61
N LYS A 230 -1.85 -1.48 29.60
CA LYS A 230 -1.06 -0.65 30.54
C LYS A 230 -1.40 0.84 30.44
N LYS A 231 -1.67 1.33 29.22
CA LYS A 231 -2.05 2.73 28.98
C LYS A 231 -3.53 3.02 29.23
N ASN A 232 -4.39 2.00 29.22
CA ASN A 232 -5.85 2.16 29.30
C ASN A 232 -6.49 1.12 30.25
N PRO A 233 -6.06 1.05 31.53
CA PRO A 233 -6.50 0.02 32.46
C PRO A 233 -8.02 0.04 32.70
N GLU A 234 -8.60 1.22 32.93
CA GLU A 234 -10.04 1.37 33.18
C GLU A 234 -10.90 0.98 31.98
N LYS A 235 -10.47 1.39 30.77
CA LYS A 235 -11.12 1.01 29.52
C LYS A 235 -11.08 -0.50 29.30
N TYR A 236 -9.95 -1.13 29.63
CA TYR A 236 -9.85 -2.59 29.54
C TYR A 236 -10.79 -3.30 30.52
N LYS A 237 -10.89 -2.82 31.77
CA LYS A 237 -11.84 -3.36 32.78
C LYS A 237 -13.29 -3.27 32.28
N LEU A 238 -13.72 -2.10 31.79
CA LEU A 238 -15.06 -1.90 31.23
C LEU A 238 -15.33 -2.84 30.04
N LEU A 239 -14.39 -2.95 29.10
CA LEU A 239 -14.52 -3.88 27.97
C LEU A 239 -14.61 -5.35 28.43
N SER A 240 -13.88 -5.71 29.47
CA SER A 240 -13.93 -7.05 30.06
C SER A 240 -15.31 -7.32 30.69
N GLN A 241 -15.86 -6.38 31.45
CA GLN A 241 -17.20 -6.50 32.04
C GLN A 241 -18.29 -6.62 30.97
N ARG A 242 -18.25 -5.73 29.95
CA ARG A 242 -19.17 -5.81 28.80
C ARG A 242 -19.08 -7.15 28.08
N ARG A 243 -17.86 -7.67 27.88
CA ARG A 243 -17.67 -9.01 27.29
C ARG A 243 -18.34 -10.10 28.13
N LEU A 244 -18.22 -10.05 29.46
CA LEU A 244 -18.86 -11.03 30.35
C LEU A 244 -20.39 -10.96 30.26
N ALA A 245 -20.98 -9.76 30.26
CA ALA A 245 -22.41 -9.59 30.05
C ALA A 245 -22.86 -10.13 28.69
N ARG A 246 -22.13 -9.82 27.61
CA ARG A 246 -22.40 -10.31 26.26
C ARG A 246 -22.33 -11.82 26.14
N GLN A 247 -21.36 -12.46 26.81
CA GLN A 247 -21.28 -13.92 26.87
C GLN A 247 -22.56 -14.51 27.49
N LYS A 248 -23.13 -13.84 28.48
CA LYS A 248 -24.40 -14.25 29.09
C LYS A 248 -25.65 -13.77 28.34
N MET A 249 -25.49 -13.20 27.13
CA MET A 249 -26.56 -12.60 26.33
C MET A 249 -27.32 -11.48 27.07
N LEU A 250 -26.62 -10.78 27.97
CA LEU A 250 -27.13 -9.64 28.70
C LEU A 250 -26.73 -8.31 28.03
N PRO A 251 -27.54 -7.26 28.20
CA PRO A 251 -27.17 -5.89 27.83
C PRO A 251 -25.75 -5.50 28.28
N ASP A 252 -24.98 -4.89 27.38
CA ASP A 252 -23.60 -4.43 27.62
C ASP A 252 -23.36 -2.98 27.15
N THR A 253 -24.37 -2.13 27.33
CA THR A 253 -24.44 -0.77 26.77
C THR A 253 -23.71 0.31 27.58
N LEU A 254 -23.30 0.06 28.82
CA LEU A 254 -22.68 1.04 29.74
C LEU A 254 -21.51 1.80 29.09
N THR A 255 -21.64 3.08 28.77
CA THR A 255 -20.58 3.87 28.11
C THR A 255 -19.48 4.36 29.06
N GLU A 256 -18.37 4.86 28.49
CA GLU A 256 -17.30 5.47 29.29
C GLU A 256 -17.81 6.73 30.00
N GLU A 257 -18.62 7.53 29.33
CA GLU A 257 -19.24 8.74 29.89
C GLU A 257 -20.20 8.40 31.03
N GLN A 258 -21.06 7.40 30.84
CA GLN A 258 -21.97 6.93 31.89
C GLN A 258 -21.20 6.39 33.11
N LEU A 259 -20.11 5.66 32.88
CA LEU A 259 -19.25 5.17 33.95
C LEU A 259 -18.59 6.32 34.71
N ILE A 260 -18.10 7.35 34.01
CA ILE A 260 -17.57 8.57 34.62
C ILE A 260 -18.65 9.24 35.47
N THR A 261 -19.87 9.39 34.97
CA THR A 261 -21.00 9.95 35.72
C THR A 261 -21.27 9.18 37.02
N VAL A 262 -21.27 7.84 36.97
CA VAL A 262 -21.44 7.01 38.18
C VAL A 262 -20.30 7.23 39.17
N MET A 263 -19.05 7.30 38.71
CA MET A 263 -17.88 7.50 39.56
C MET A 263 -17.84 8.90 40.19
N GLU A 264 -18.13 9.94 39.41
CA GLU A 264 -18.14 11.34 39.86
C GLU A 264 -19.19 11.58 40.94
N LYS A 265 -20.37 10.96 40.82
CA LYS A 265 -21.44 11.07 41.83
C LYS A 265 -21.00 10.67 43.22
N TYR A 266 -20.10 9.69 43.33
CA TYR A 266 -19.55 9.24 44.61
C TYR A 266 -18.13 9.74 44.85
N ASN A 267 -17.70 10.84 44.21
CA ASN A 267 -16.37 11.42 44.36
C ASN A 267 -15.24 10.40 44.14
N SER A 268 -15.42 9.50 43.16
CA SER A 268 -14.52 8.36 42.88
C SER A 268 -14.24 7.48 44.09
N SER A 269 -15.23 7.31 44.97
CA SER A 269 -15.15 6.49 46.18
C SER A 269 -16.23 5.40 46.20
N CYS A 270 -16.09 4.45 47.11
CA CYS A 270 -17.10 3.44 47.40
C CYS A 270 -18.43 4.09 47.81
N CYS A 271 -19.53 3.76 47.14
CA CYS A 271 -20.82 4.38 47.39
C CYS A 271 -21.34 4.14 48.82
N LEU A 272 -20.96 3.01 49.45
CA LEU A 272 -21.41 2.63 50.79
C LEU A 272 -20.51 3.18 51.92
N THR A 273 -19.19 3.14 51.75
CA THR A 273 -18.23 3.45 52.83
C THR A 273 -17.46 4.75 52.63
N GLY A 274 -17.53 5.37 51.44
CA GLY A 274 -16.74 6.55 51.11
C GLY A 274 -15.23 6.31 50.94
N ASN A 275 -14.77 5.06 51.05
CA ASN A 275 -13.37 4.71 50.88
C ASN A 275 -12.94 4.83 49.39
N LYS A 276 -11.82 5.49 49.14
CA LYS A 276 -11.26 5.78 47.80
C LYS A 276 -10.25 4.73 47.31
N GLU A 277 -9.83 3.80 48.18
CA GLU A 277 -8.87 2.77 47.85
C GLU A 277 -9.52 1.59 47.13
N ASP A 278 -8.83 1.08 46.09
CA ASP A 278 -9.23 -0.11 45.34
C ASP A 278 -10.70 -0.10 44.88
N VAL A 279 -11.21 1.05 44.44
CA VAL A 279 -12.59 1.17 43.94
C VAL A 279 -12.73 0.42 42.62
N THR A 280 -13.77 -0.40 42.55
CA THR A 280 -14.15 -1.23 41.41
C THR A 280 -15.62 -1.01 41.09
N ILE A 281 -16.02 -1.39 39.88
CA ILE A 281 -17.43 -1.36 39.49
C ILE A 281 -18.04 -2.72 39.75
N ASP A 282 -19.10 -2.73 40.55
CA ASP A 282 -19.91 -3.89 40.87
C ASP A 282 -21.22 -3.89 40.07
N HIS A 283 -21.75 -5.09 39.80
CA HIS A 283 -23.08 -5.26 39.25
C HIS A 283 -24.09 -5.43 40.38
N VAL A 284 -25.06 -4.51 40.49
CA VAL A 284 -26.04 -4.51 41.59
C VAL A 284 -26.83 -5.82 41.58
N VAL A 285 -27.48 -6.12 40.45
CA VAL A 285 -28.02 -7.43 40.09
C VAL A 285 -26.87 -8.24 39.46
N PRO A 286 -26.41 -9.32 40.11
CA PRO A 286 -25.30 -10.13 39.60
C PRO A 286 -25.63 -10.76 38.24
N LEU A 287 -24.64 -10.81 37.34
CA LEU A 287 -24.84 -11.34 35.98
C LEU A 287 -25.26 -12.82 35.94
N PHE A 288 -25.03 -13.62 37.00
CA PHE A 288 -25.43 -15.04 37.02
C PHE A 288 -26.96 -15.21 37.00
N THR A 289 -27.72 -14.23 37.51
CA THR A 289 -29.18 -14.25 37.53
C THR A 289 -29.79 -14.25 36.12
N GLY A 290 -29.00 -13.85 35.10
CA GLY A 290 -29.50 -13.68 33.74
C GLY A 290 -30.41 -12.45 33.58
N HIS A 291 -30.38 -11.55 34.56
CA HIS A 291 -31.05 -10.25 34.51
C HIS A 291 -30.05 -9.11 34.67
N GLY A 292 -30.49 -7.89 34.37
CA GLY A 292 -29.60 -6.72 34.32
C GLY A 292 -28.58 -6.83 33.19
N GLY A 293 -27.31 -6.53 33.48
CA GLY A 293 -26.24 -6.49 32.51
C GLY A 293 -25.12 -5.54 32.92
N THR A 294 -24.19 -5.26 32.00
CA THR A 294 -23.22 -4.15 32.18
C THR A 294 -23.82 -2.88 31.59
N ILE A 295 -24.74 -2.28 32.33
CA ILE A 295 -25.56 -1.12 31.96
C ILE A 295 -25.55 -0.08 33.09
N TYR A 296 -25.88 1.18 32.77
CA TYR A 296 -25.85 2.30 33.71
C TYR A 296 -26.71 2.09 34.96
N GLU A 297 -27.84 1.43 34.77
CA GLU A 297 -28.86 1.13 35.77
C GLU A 297 -28.43 0.03 36.75
N ASN A 298 -27.40 -0.76 36.40
CA ASN A 298 -27.01 -1.96 37.13
C ASN A 298 -25.57 -1.90 37.66
N VAL A 299 -24.96 -0.72 37.77
CA VAL A 299 -23.57 -0.59 38.24
C VAL A 299 -23.40 0.40 39.39
N LEU A 300 -22.51 0.06 40.33
CA LEU A 300 -22.12 0.91 41.45
C LEU A 300 -20.62 0.84 41.74
N PRO A 301 -20.01 1.92 42.27
CA PRO A 301 -18.63 1.88 42.73
C PRO A 301 -18.56 1.28 44.13
N LEU A 302 -17.85 0.17 44.28
CA LEU A 302 -17.55 -0.47 45.56
C LEU A 302 -16.06 -0.72 45.67
N THR A 303 -15.52 -0.66 46.89
CA THR A 303 -14.16 -1.17 47.09
C THR A 303 -14.09 -2.65 46.70
N ARG A 304 -12.93 -3.09 46.21
CA ARG A 304 -12.68 -4.49 45.86
C ARG A 304 -13.02 -5.45 47.01
N LYS A 305 -12.81 -5.04 48.27
CA LYS A 305 -13.15 -5.82 49.47
C LYS A 305 -14.66 -6.04 49.59
N LEU A 306 -15.47 -4.99 49.44
CA LEU A 306 -16.93 -5.10 49.51
C LEU A 306 -17.49 -5.86 48.30
N ASN A 307 -17.03 -5.53 47.09
CA ASN A 307 -17.42 -6.21 45.87
C ASN A 307 -17.14 -7.72 45.96
N SER A 308 -15.94 -8.11 46.41
CA SER A 308 -15.57 -9.52 46.62
C SER A 308 -16.30 -10.20 47.78
N SER A 309 -16.91 -9.44 48.70
CA SER A 309 -17.74 -10.00 49.76
C SER A 309 -19.17 -10.25 49.30
N LYS A 310 -19.72 -9.31 48.50
CA LYS A 310 -21.04 -9.39 47.90
C LYS A 310 -21.08 -10.49 46.83
N GLN A 311 -20.20 -10.46 45.84
CA GLN A 311 -20.16 -11.40 44.72
C GLN A 311 -21.55 -11.62 44.11
N GLU A 312 -22.01 -12.88 44.14
CA GLU A 312 -23.29 -13.37 43.63
C GLU A 312 -24.40 -13.33 44.69
N LYS A 313 -24.15 -12.83 45.91
CA LYS A 313 -25.17 -12.73 46.95
C LYS A 313 -26.20 -11.66 46.60
N ASN A 314 -27.40 -11.85 47.12
CA ASN A 314 -28.44 -10.83 47.16
C ASN A 314 -27.92 -9.61 47.93
N ILE A 315 -27.96 -8.42 47.32
CA ILE A 315 -27.37 -7.22 47.91
C ILE A 315 -28.09 -6.78 49.20
N PHE A 316 -29.39 -7.04 49.32
CA PHE A 316 -30.17 -6.70 50.52
C PHE A 316 -29.77 -7.60 51.69
N GLU A 317 -29.79 -8.92 51.48
CA GLU A 317 -29.38 -9.90 52.50
C GLU A 317 -27.91 -9.71 52.90
N TRP A 318 -27.04 -9.42 51.92
CA TRP A 318 -25.63 -9.14 52.16
C TRP A 318 -25.42 -7.88 53.02
N ALA A 319 -26.16 -6.81 52.73
CA ALA A 319 -26.06 -5.57 53.50
C ALA A 319 -26.61 -5.75 54.93
N GLU A 320 -27.80 -6.33 55.07
CA GLU A 320 -28.41 -6.62 56.37
C GLU A 320 -27.45 -7.40 57.28
N LEU A 321 -26.79 -8.43 56.72
CA LEU A 321 -25.87 -9.27 57.49
C LEU A 321 -24.51 -8.62 57.81
N LEU A 322 -23.96 -7.78 56.93
CA LEU A 322 -22.54 -7.40 56.99
C LEU A 322 -22.27 -5.89 57.07
N HIS A 323 -23.30 -5.04 57.13
CA HIS A 323 -23.12 -3.58 57.15
C HIS A 323 -22.27 -3.08 58.34
N GLU A 324 -22.52 -3.59 59.55
CA GLU A 324 -21.73 -3.24 60.74
C GLU A 324 -20.26 -3.65 60.58
N TYR A 325 -20.02 -4.88 60.11
CA TYR A 325 -18.66 -5.41 59.92
C TYR A 325 -17.84 -4.61 58.91
N TYR A 326 -18.48 -4.13 57.83
CA TYR A 326 -17.81 -3.33 56.80
C TYR A 326 -17.88 -1.82 57.05
N GLY A 327 -18.53 -1.37 58.13
CA GLY A 327 -18.53 0.02 58.56
C GLY A 327 -19.37 0.94 57.67
N PHE A 328 -20.56 0.50 57.23
CA PHE A 328 -21.56 1.38 56.61
C PHE A 328 -22.92 1.22 57.29
N THR A 329 -23.76 2.25 57.26
CA THR A 329 -25.10 2.22 57.86
C THR A 329 -26.14 1.69 56.87
N MET A 330 -27.21 1.06 57.37
CA MET A 330 -28.33 0.67 56.51
C MET A 330 -29.03 1.88 55.87
N ASP A 331 -29.05 3.04 56.53
CA ASP A 331 -29.55 4.29 55.94
C ASP A 331 -28.77 4.68 54.67
N ARG A 332 -27.44 4.60 54.73
CA ARG A 332 -26.57 4.87 53.58
C ARG A 332 -26.79 3.84 52.48
N PHE A 333 -26.98 2.58 52.83
CA PHE A 333 -27.33 1.53 51.89
C PHE A 333 -28.65 1.83 51.16
N TYR A 334 -29.71 2.16 51.90
CA TYR A 334 -31.01 2.48 51.31
C TYR A 334 -31.00 3.78 50.50
N GLU A 335 -30.17 4.77 50.85
CA GLU A 335 -29.92 5.95 50.00
C GLU A 335 -29.35 5.56 48.64
N VAL A 336 -28.34 4.69 48.62
CA VAL A 336 -27.73 4.17 47.38
C VAL A 336 -28.73 3.32 46.59
N ILE A 337 -29.50 2.46 47.23
CA ILE A 337 -30.50 1.63 46.53
C ILE A 337 -31.66 2.46 45.97
N ARG A 338 -32.10 3.50 46.68
CA ARG A 338 -33.11 4.44 46.16
C ARG A 338 -32.66 5.05 44.85
N GLU A 339 -31.40 5.45 44.77
CA GLU A 339 -30.83 5.96 43.54
C GLU A 339 -30.80 4.90 42.41
N VAL A 340 -30.43 3.66 42.73
CA VAL A 340 -30.47 2.58 41.72
C VAL A 340 -31.91 2.34 41.24
N ALA A 341 -32.88 2.37 42.15
CA ALA A 341 -34.30 2.27 41.81
C ALA A 341 -34.75 3.41 40.88
N GLU A 342 -34.35 4.65 41.18
CA GLU A 342 -34.61 5.83 40.33
C GLU A 342 -34.02 5.66 38.91
N ARG A 343 -32.79 5.15 38.79
CA ARG A 343 -32.19 4.84 37.46
C ARG A 343 -33.00 3.81 36.67
N ASN A 344 -33.71 2.93 37.36
CA ASN A 344 -34.60 1.92 36.76
C ASN A 344 -36.06 2.40 36.63
N ASN A 345 -36.36 3.66 36.98
CA ASN A 345 -37.71 4.23 37.02
C ASN A 345 -38.68 3.45 37.93
N MET A 346 -38.21 3.04 39.11
CA MET A 346 -38.97 2.29 40.11
C MET A 346 -38.91 2.98 41.47
N THR A 347 -39.93 2.77 42.31
CA THR A 347 -39.82 3.03 43.75
C THR A 347 -38.89 2.01 44.42
N ILE A 348 -38.52 2.25 45.67
CA ILE A 348 -37.61 1.33 46.37
C ILE A 348 -38.27 -0.03 46.65
N GLU A 349 -39.58 -0.03 46.92
CA GLU A 349 -40.39 -1.24 47.13
C GLU A 349 -40.57 -2.04 45.83
N GLU A 350 -40.85 -1.35 44.72
CA GLU A 350 -40.94 -1.95 43.38
C GLU A 350 -39.59 -2.56 42.98
N TYR A 351 -38.51 -1.81 43.18
CA TYR A 351 -37.16 -2.27 42.87
C TYR A 351 -36.75 -3.47 43.74
N LYS A 352 -37.07 -3.46 45.04
CA LYS A 352 -36.81 -4.59 45.94
C LYS A 352 -37.57 -5.84 45.43
N THR A 353 -38.83 -5.70 45.09
CA THR A 353 -39.65 -6.79 44.52
C THR A 353 -39.06 -7.33 43.22
N TYR A 354 -38.70 -6.45 42.28
CA TYR A 354 -38.01 -6.80 41.04
C TYR A 354 -36.68 -7.53 41.32
N TYR A 355 -35.89 -7.03 42.27
CA TYR A 355 -34.58 -7.57 42.61
C TYR A 355 -34.69 -9.01 43.12
N TYR A 356 -35.59 -9.29 44.07
CA TYR A 356 -35.83 -10.66 44.55
C TYR A 356 -36.34 -11.57 43.43
N SER A 357 -37.24 -11.08 42.57
CA SER A 357 -37.72 -11.85 41.41
C SER A 357 -36.60 -12.26 40.45
N CYS A 358 -35.51 -11.48 40.34
CA CYS A 358 -34.35 -11.83 39.51
C CYS A 358 -33.61 -13.06 40.04
N PHE A 359 -33.57 -13.24 41.38
CA PHE A 359 -32.94 -14.39 42.01
C PHE A 359 -33.85 -15.63 41.98
N GLU A 360 -35.14 -15.45 42.21
CA GLU A 360 -36.13 -16.53 42.13
C GLU A 360 -36.27 -17.07 40.69
N ASN A 361 -36.25 -16.16 39.71
CA ASN A 361 -36.41 -16.49 38.29
C ASN A 361 -35.10 -16.35 37.52
N CYS A 362 -34.02 -16.95 38.03
CA CYS A 362 -32.73 -16.97 37.33
C CYS A 362 -32.93 -17.51 35.91
N LYS A 363 -32.65 -16.71 34.88
CA LYS A 363 -32.74 -17.19 33.50
C LYS A 363 -31.63 -18.21 33.30
N SER A 364 -32.01 -19.44 32.93
CA SER A 364 -31.04 -20.45 32.51
C SER A 364 -30.33 -19.90 31.27
N ILE A 365 -29.11 -19.40 31.47
CA ILE A 365 -28.25 -19.01 30.36
C ILE A 365 -27.99 -20.31 29.61
N ASN A 366 -28.62 -20.47 28.45
CA ASN A 366 -28.55 -21.69 27.67
C ASN A 366 -27.08 -21.94 27.28
N MET A 367 -26.42 -22.82 28.03
CA MET A 367 -25.02 -23.19 27.86
C MET A 367 -24.75 -23.78 26.47
N GLU A 368 -25.78 -24.25 25.76
CA GLU A 368 -25.69 -24.72 24.38
C GLU A 368 -25.46 -23.56 23.39
N VAL A 369 -26.07 -22.39 23.63
CA VAL A 369 -25.90 -21.21 22.76
C VAL A 369 -24.51 -20.59 22.93
N LEU A 370 -23.98 -20.60 24.16
CA LEU A 370 -22.60 -20.22 24.48
C LEU A 370 -21.54 -21.12 23.82
N ASN A 371 -21.92 -22.37 23.52
CA ASN A 371 -21.06 -23.41 22.98
C ASN A 371 -21.11 -23.56 21.45
N LYS A 372 -21.93 -22.76 20.73
CA LYS A 372 -22.10 -22.87 19.27
C LYS A 372 -20.84 -22.57 18.44
N GLY A 373 -19.75 -22.15 19.06
CA GLY A 373 -18.43 -22.02 18.40
C GLY A 373 -17.42 -23.11 18.76
N ASN A 374 -17.76 -24.06 19.65
CA ASN A 374 -16.77 -24.95 20.29
C ASN A 374 -17.33 -26.31 20.74
N THR A 375 -18.50 -26.74 20.26
CA THR A 375 -19.03 -28.09 20.53
C THR A 375 -18.91 -28.95 19.28
N ALA A 376 -18.11 -30.01 19.39
CA ALA A 376 -18.14 -31.10 18.42
C ALA A 376 -19.52 -31.74 18.43
N SER A 377 -20.01 -32.21 17.28
CA SER A 377 -21.30 -32.92 17.21
C SER A 377 -21.29 -34.11 18.16
N LYS A 378 -22.44 -34.44 18.74
CA LYS A 378 -22.60 -35.59 19.65
C LYS A 378 -22.04 -36.87 19.01
N GLU A 379 -22.32 -37.08 17.73
CA GLU A 379 -21.80 -38.18 16.92
C GLU A 379 -20.26 -38.20 16.83
N ALA A 380 -19.62 -37.04 16.65
CA ALA A 380 -18.16 -36.94 16.60
C ALA A 380 -17.50 -37.23 17.96
N VAL A 381 -18.15 -36.81 19.05
CA VAL A 381 -17.69 -37.08 20.42
C VAL A 381 -17.87 -38.56 20.80
N ASP A 382 -19.03 -39.14 20.50
CA ASP A 382 -19.32 -40.56 20.75
C ASP A 382 -18.36 -41.46 19.95
N LYS A 383 -18.11 -41.10 18.68
CA LYS A 383 -17.10 -41.76 17.85
C LYS A 383 -15.70 -41.63 18.44
N ALA A 384 -15.33 -40.46 18.97
CA ALA A 384 -14.00 -40.26 19.55
C ALA A 384 -13.80 -41.02 20.86
N ILE A 385 -14.82 -41.10 21.72
CA ILE A 385 -14.78 -41.94 22.94
C ILE A 385 -14.66 -43.40 22.55
N LYS A 386 -15.46 -43.86 21.57
CA LYS A 386 -15.40 -45.24 21.08
C LYS A 386 -14.00 -45.59 20.58
N LEU A 387 -13.40 -44.74 19.73
CA LEU A 387 -12.02 -44.91 19.27
C LEU A 387 -11.01 -44.86 20.43
N TYR A 388 -11.24 -44.01 21.44
CA TYR A 388 -10.37 -43.90 22.61
C TYR A 388 -10.43 -45.11 23.55
N VAL A 389 -11.54 -45.84 23.58
CA VAL A 389 -11.68 -47.05 24.42
C VAL A 389 -11.32 -48.31 23.65
N GLU A 390 -11.72 -48.41 22.38
CA GLU A 390 -11.75 -49.69 21.65
C GLU A 390 -10.64 -49.85 20.58
N SER A 391 -9.92 -48.79 20.19
CA SER A 391 -8.91 -48.86 19.10
C SER A 391 -7.47 -48.71 19.57
N ASP A 392 -6.46 -49.03 18.76
CA ASP A 392 -5.04 -48.73 19.09
C ASP A 392 -4.56 -47.35 18.57
N LEU A 393 -5.48 -46.48 18.16
CA LEU A 393 -5.13 -45.17 17.59
C LEU A 393 -4.48 -44.24 18.63
N SER A 394 -3.44 -43.52 18.22
CA SER A 394 -2.90 -42.44 19.04
C SER A 394 -3.94 -41.33 19.23
N ILE A 395 -3.80 -40.55 20.30
CA ILE A 395 -4.71 -39.42 20.57
C ILE A 395 -4.75 -38.48 19.36
N THR A 396 -3.61 -38.20 18.72
CA THR A 396 -3.55 -37.36 17.52
C THR A 396 -4.38 -37.93 16.36
N GLU A 397 -4.29 -39.24 16.09
CA GLU A 397 -5.08 -39.91 15.04
C GLU A 397 -6.58 -39.87 15.34
N ILE A 398 -6.98 -40.03 16.61
CA ILE A 398 -8.39 -39.91 17.02
C ILE A 398 -8.90 -38.48 16.73
N LEU A 399 -8.15 -37.45 17.10
CA LEU A 399 -8.54 -36.06 16.88
C LEU A 399 -8.62 -35.70 15.38
N GLU A 400 -7.72 -36.26 14.55
CA GLU A 400 -7.75 -36.09 13.09
C GLU A 400 -8.99 -36.72 12.46
N VAL A 401 -9.39 -37.91 12.91
CA VAL A 401 -10.51 -38.66 12.33
C VAL A 401 -11.88 -38.15 12.79
N THR A 402 -11.97 -37.62 14.00
CA THR A 402 -13.25 -37.14 14.56
C THR A 402 -13.41 -35.63 14.50
N TYR A 403 -12.37 -34.90 14.06
CA TYR A 403 -12.34 -33.45 13.96
C TYR A 403 -12.72 -32.74 15.28
N ILE A 404 -12.44 -33.38 16.41
CA ILE A 404 -12.62 -32.79 17.74
C ILE A 404 -11.26 -32.34 18.28
N THR A 405 -11.28 -31.36 19.17
CA THR A 405 -10.10 -30.88 19.88
C THR A 405 -9.77 -31.78 21.07
N ARG A 406 -8.50 -31.81 21.47
CA ARG A 406 -8.03 -32.56 22.65
C ARG A 406 -8.81 -32.18 23.92
N GLY A 407 -9.14 -30.90 24.09
CA GLY A 407 -9.93 -30.41 25.21
C GLY A 407 -11.37 -30.97 25.23
N GLN A 408 -12.00 -31.09 24.05
CA GLN A 408 -13.35 -31.67 23.93
C GLN A 408 -13.35 -33.16 24.31
N LEU A 409 -12.37 -33.93 23.81
CA LEU A 409 -12.22 -35.35 24.16
C LEU A 409 -12.03 -35.54 25.66
N TYR A 410 -11.09 -34.80 26.27
CA TYR A 410 -10.75 -34.93 27.68
C TYR A 410 -11.85 -34.49 28.64
N CYS A 411 -12.65 -33.50 28.24
CA CYS A 411 -13.84 -33.10 28.97
C CYS A 411 -14.87 -34.25 29.00
N HIS A 412 -15.08 -34.92 27.86
CA HIS A 412 -16.07 -35.98 27.76
C HIS A 412 -15.61 -37.30 28.38
N LEU A 413 -14.34 -37.68 28.27
CA LEU A 413 -13.78 -38.82 29.02
C LEU A 413 -13.99 -38.67 30.53
N LYS A 414 -13.80 -37.44 31.06
CA LYS A 414 -14.07 -37.14 32.47
C LYS A 414 -15.55 -37.28 32.83
N ARG A 415 -16.47 -36.88 31.95
CA ARG A 415 -17.93 -37.04 32.15
C ARG A 415 -18.37 -38.49 32.10
N CYS A 416 -17.69 -39.31 31.30
CA CYS A 416 -17.94 -40.76 31.18
C CYS A 416 -17.15 -41.60 32.20
N ASN A 417 -16.42 -40.98 33.12
CA ASN A 417 -15.58 -41.63 34.13
C ASN A 417 -14.52 -42.60 33.53
N ILE A 418 -13.98 -42.26 32.36
CA ILE A 418 -12.95 -43.03 31.66
C ILE A 418 -11.56 -42.48 32.02
N GLU A 419 -10.68 -43.34 32.55
CA GLU A 419 -9.32 -42.97 32.92
C GLU A 419 -8.42 -42.65 31.71
N ARG A 420 -7.51 -41.69 31.88
CA ARG A 420 -6.63 -41.20 30.83
C ARG A 420 -5.34 -42.03 30.74
N ASN A 421 -5.45 -43.31 30.37
CA ASN A 421 -4.34 -44.26 30.49
C ASN A 421 -3.51 -44.46 29.22
N ARG A 422 -3.85 -43.78 28.10
CA ARG A 422 -3.02 -43.80 26.87
C ARG A 422 -1.77 -42.93 27.06
N ARG A 423 -0.60 -43.57 27.17
CA ARG A 423 0.72 -42.88 27.10
C ARG A 423 0.89 -42.27 25.70
N GLU A 424 1.24 -40.99 25.63
CA GLU A 424 1.65 -40.35 24.36
C GLU A 424 2.93 -41.05 23.87
N ASN A 425 2.84 -41.85 22.81
CA ASN A 425 4.00 -42.57 22.26
C ASN A 425 4.89 -41.57 21.49
N PRO A 426 6.06 -41.15 22.01
CA PRO A 426 6.87 -40.08 21.41
C PRO A 426 7.57 -40.53 20.12
N GLU A 427 7.70 -41.84 19.89
CA GLU A 427 8.54 -42.40 18.81
C GLU A 427 7.92 -42.28 17.41
N LYS A 428 6.59 -42.08 17.28
CA LYS A 428 5.95 -41.89 15.97
C LYS A 428 6.14 -40.47 15.39
N TYR A 429 6.45 -39.47 16.22
CA TYR A 429 6.70 -38.10 15.73
C TYR A 429 8.02 -37.97 14.95
N TYR A 430 9.01 -38.83 15.25
CA TYR A 430 10.31 -38.80 14.57
C TYR A 430 10.34 -39.54 13.22
N LYS A 431 9.50 -40.58 13.03
CA LYS A 431 9.45 -41.31 11.74
C LYS A 431 8.75 -40.51 10.63
N LYS A 432 7.65 -39.80 10.93
CA LYS A 432 6.91 -38.97 9.94
C LYS A 432 7.71 -37.74 9.46
N GLY A 433 8.64 -37.23 10.28
CA GLY A 433 9.56 -36.14 9.91
C GLY A 433 10.66 -36.59 8.94
N LYS A 434 11.21 -37.80 9.12
CA LYS A 434 12.25 -38.36 8.24
C LYS A 434 11.72 -38.78 6.86
N GLU A 435 10.52 -39.35 6.78
CA GLU A 435 9.91 -39.72 5.48
C GLU A 435 9.62 -38.49 4.60
N LYS A 436 9.26 -37.35 5.20
CA LYS A 436 9.08 -36.09 4.46
C LYS A 436 10.39 -35.47 3.99
N GLN A 437 11.48 -35.65 4.74
CA GLN A 437 12.80 -35.12 4.40
C GLN A 437 13.46 -35.95 3.28
N LEU A 438 13.27 -37.28 3.29
CA LEU A 438 13.69 -38.17 2.20
C LEU A 438 12.96 -37.92 0.87
N SER A 439 11.72 -37.39 0.90
CA SER A 439 10.98 -37.04 -0.33
C SER A 439 11.42 -35.73 -1.00
N LEU A 440 12.18 -34.89 -0.29
CA LEU A 440 12.65 -33.59 -0.81
C LEU A 440 14.03 -33.71 -1.47
N ASP A 441 14.88 -34.62 -0.96
CA ASP A 441 16.22 -34.88 -1.52
C ASP A 441 16.16 -35.72 -2.82
N SER A 442 15.03 -36.35 -3.14
CA SER A 442 14.80 -37.04 -4.43
C SER A 442 14.26 -36.11 -5.54
N LEU A 443 14.18 -34.80 -5.28
CA LEU A 443 13.67 -33.77 -6.19
C LEU A 443 14.67 -32.61 -6.40
N ILE A 444 15.95 -32.81 -6.07
CA ILE A 444 17.07 -31.93 -6.40
C ILE A 444 17.97 -32.61 -7.43
#